data_AF-A0A965YRX1-F1
#
_entry.id   AF-A0A965YRX1-F1
#
_cell.length_a   1.000
_cell.length_b   1.000
_cell.length_c   1.000
_cell.angle_alpha   90.00
_cell.angle_beta   90.00
_cell.angle_gamma   90.00
#
_symmetry.space_group_name_H-M   'P 1'
#
loop_
_entity.id
_entity.type
_entity.pdbx_description
1 polymer ?
#
loop_
_entity_poly.entity_id
_entity_poly.type
_entity_poly.pdbx_seq_one_letter_code
_entity_poly.pdbx_strand_id
1 'polypeptide(L)'
;TGVDAVMIGRGSIGQPWFFEEVKHYLTTGEHLPKKSFHWYLDILKEQIQQSVERTDEIRGILHNRRHLAASPIFKGIPDFKATRIAMLRANTLEELFGIMDGIQEKYEV
;
A
#
# COMPACT_ATOMS: atom_id res chain seq x y z
N THR A 1 10.08 -24.23 15.23
CA THR A 1 8.80 -24.79 14.76
C THR A 1 8.99 -25.86 13.69
N GLY A 2 10.09 -25.89 12.92
CA GLY A 2 10.42 -27.03 12.04
C GLY A 2 9.40 -27.30 10.94
N VAL A 3 8.65 -26.27 10.53
CA VAL A 3 7.55 -26.38 9.56
C VAL A 3 8.06 -26.19 8.13
N ASP A 4 7.42 -26.85 7.17
CA ASP A 4 7.74 -26.75 5.75
C ASP A 4 7.21 -25.46 5.10
N ALA A 5 6.18 -24.84 5.70
CA ALA A 5 5.56 -23.62 5.19
C ALA A 5 4.96 -22.76 6.31
N VAL A 6 4.79 -21.46 6.03
CA VAL A 6 4.16 -20.47 6.92
C VAL A 6 3.09 -19.71 6.17
N MET A 7 1.93 -19.52 6.81
CA MET A 7 0.84 -18.69 6.30
C MET A 7 0.92 -17.28 6.87
N ILE A 8 0.82 -16.27 6.00
CA ILE A 8 0.83 -14.86 6.38
C ILE A 8 -0.57 -14.27 6.16
N GLY A 9 -1.24 -13.92 7.25
CA GLY A 9 -2.52 -13.23 7.24
C GLY A 9 -2.36 -11.71 7.34
N ARG A 10 -2.61 -11.15 8.53
CA ARG A 10 -2.67 -9.70 8.78
C ARG A 10 -1.48 -8.89 8.26
N GLY A 11 -0.27 -9.45 8.28
CA GLY A 11 0.96 -8.77 7.84
C GLY A 11 0.99 -8.41 6.35
N SER A 12 0.15 -9.03 5.51
CA SER A 12 0.07 -8.71 4.07
C SER A 12 -0.95 -7.61 3.73
N ILE A 13 -1.78 -7.18 4.69
CA ILE A 13 -2.85 -6.22 4.43
C ILE A 13 -2.27 -4.81 4.31
N GLY A 14 -2.40 -4.20 3.13
CA GLY A 14 -1.87 -2.84 2.86
C GLY A 14 -0.37 -2.81 2.58
N GLN A 15 0.26 -3.99 2.51
CA GLN A 15 1.69 -4.16 2.28
C GLN A 15 1.93 -5.33 1.28
N PRO A 16 1.44 -5.24 0.03
CA PRO A 16 1.54 -6.33 -0.96
C PRO A 16 2.99 -6.81 -1.23
N TRP A 17 3.98 -5.94 -1.09
CA TRP A 17 5.41 -6.25 -1.22
C TRP A 17 5.98 -7.09 -0.06
N PHE A 18 5.24 -7.31 1.03
CA PHE A 18 5.73 -8.07 2.20
C PHE A 18 6.23 -9.47 1.85
N PHE A 19 5.65 -10.11 0.83
CA PHE A 19 6.10 -11.43 0.38
C PHE A 19 7.49 -11.40 -0.29
N GLU A 20 7.87 -10.29 -0.94
CA GLU A 20 9.23 -10.10 -1.48
C GLU A 20 10.24 -9.98 -0.33
N GLU A 21 9.90 -9.19 0.70
CA GLU A 21 10.73 -9.00 1.90
C GLU A 21 10.98 -10.32 2.64
N VAL A 22 9.92 -11.13 2.83
CA VAL A 22 10.04 -12.44 3.47
C VAL A 22 10.91 -13.39 2.64
N LYS A 23 10.69 -13.46 1.32
CA LYS A 23 11.50 -14.32 0.43
C LYS A 23 12.97 -13.93 0.45
N HIS A 24 13.26 -12.63 0.42
CA HIS A 24 14.62 -12.12 0.50
C HIS A 24 15.28 -12.56 1.81
N TYR A 25 14.64 -12.29 2.95
CA TYR A 25 15.17 -12.66 4.26
C TYR A 25 15.40 -14.17 4.40
N LEU A 26 14.48 -15.00 3.91
CA LEU A 26 14.64 -16.46 3.96
C LEU A 26 15.79 -16.97 3.08
N THR A 27 16.17 -16.23 2.04
CA THR A 27 17.22 -16.62 1.09
C THR A 27 18.59 -16.09 1.50
N THR A 28 18.67 -14.85 1.98
CA THR A 28 19.94 -14.14 2.24
C THR A 28 20.29 -14.08 3.73
N GLY A 29 19.30 -14.21 4.62
CA GLY A 29 19.45 -13.92 6.05
C GLY A 29 19.46 -12.42 6.39
N GLU A 30 19.30 -11.54 5.40
CA GLU A 30 19.33 -10.09 5.56
C GLU A 30 17.96 -9.46 5.27
N HIS A 31 17.68 -8.30 5.85
CA HIS A 31 16.46 -7.56 5.52
C HIS A 31 16.61 -6.88 4.14
N LEU A 32 15.55 -6.97 3.33
CA LEU A 32 15.52 -6.30 2.04
C LEU A 32 15.72 -4.78 2.25
N PRO A 33 16.66 -4.13 1.54
CA PRO A 33 16.81 -2.69 1.62
C PRO A 33 15.50 -1.98 1.24
N LYS A 34 15.17 -0.93 1.99
CA LYS A 34 13.98 -0.13 1.69
C LYS A 34 14.10 0.49 0.31
N LYS A 35 13.00 0.44 -0.43
CA LYS A 35 12.85 1.12 -1.73
C LYS A 35 12.37 2.56 -1.50
N SER A 36 12.29 3.36 -2.56
CA SER A 36 11.77 4.72 -2.47
C SER A 36 10.30 4.75 -2.09
N PHE A 37 9.84 5.85 -1.50
CA PHE A 37 8.41 6.05 -1.19
C PHE A 37 7.53 5.86 -2.43
N HIS A 38 7.95 6.43 -3.57
CA HIS A 38 7.26 6.31 -4.85
C HIS A 38 7.06 4.85 -5.29
N TRP A 39 8.09 4.00 -5.14
CA TRP A 39 7.97 2.59 -5.49
C TRP A 39 6.83 1.91 -4.73
N TYR A 40 6.72 2.17 -3.42
CA TYR A 40 5.64 1.59 -2.62
C TYR A 40 4.27 2.16 -2.98
N LEU A 41 4.21 3.47 -3.26
CA LEU A 41 3.00 4.15 -3.67
C LEU A 41 2.48 3.59 -5.00
N ASP A 42 3.36 3.36 -5.96
CA ASP A 42 3.03 2.78 -7.27
C ASP A 42 2.45 1.37 -7.14
N ILE A 43 3.01 0.52 -6.26
CA ILE A 43 2.46 -0.81 -6.00
C ILE A 43 1.03 -0.72 -5.43
N LEU A 44 0.75 0.25 -4.55
CA LEU A 44 -0.61 0.47 -4.05
C LEU A 44 -1.55 0.96 -5.17
N LYS A 45 -1.09 1.87 -6.03
CA LYS A 45 -1.85 2.34 -7.20
C LYS A 45 -2.16 1.19 -8.15
N GLU A 46 -1.18 0.32 -8.43
CA GLU A 46 -1.36 -0.87 -9.25
C GLU A 46 -2.40 -1.82 -8.63
N GLN A 47 -2.33 -2.08 -7.32
CA GLN A 47 -3.33 -2.91 -6.63
C GLN A 47 -4.76 -2.37 -6.79
N ILE A 48 -4.92 -1.05 -6.68
CA ILE A 48 -6.21 -0.36 -6.86
C ILE A 48 -6.67 -0.49 -8.31
N GLN A 49 -5.79 -0.19 -9.27
CA GLN A 49 -6.06 -0.27 -10.70
C GLN A 49 -6.53 -1.67 -11.11
N GLN A 50 -5.81 -2.72 -10.68
CA GLN A 50 -6.19 -4.11 -10.93
C GLN A 50 -7.55 -4.47 -10.32
N SER A 51 -7.93 -3.85 -9.19
CA SER A 51 -9.23 -4.08 -8.57
C SER A 51 -10.37 -3.41 -9.35
N VAL A 52 -10.12 -2.20 -9.88
CA VAL A 52 -11.06 -1.50 -10.76
C VAL A 52 -11.27 -2.26 -12.07
N GLU A 53 -10.19 -2.73 -12.70
CA GLU A 53 -10.26 -3.52 -13.94
C GLU A 53 -11.08 -4.81 -13.80
N ARG A 54 -11.03 -5.44 -12.62
CA ARG A 54 -11.79 -6.66 -12.33
C ARG A 54 -13.25 -6.39 -11.92
N THR A 55 -13.59 -5.15 -11.59
CA THR A 55 -14.92 -4.78 -11.10
C THR A 55 -15.43 -3.55 -11.84
N ASP A 56 -15.52 -2.42 -11.15
CA ASP A 56 -15.77 -1.08 -11.68
C ASP A 56 -15.04 -0.09 -10.77
N GLU A 57 -14.99 1.17 -11.20
CA GLU A 57 -14.22 2.21 -10.51
C GLU A 57 -14.61 2.34 -9.02
N ILE A 58 -15.90 2.49 -8.74
CA ILE A 58 -16.40 2.72 -7.39
C ILE A 58 -16.14 1.48 -6.53
N ARG A 59 -16.50 0.28 -7.01
CA ARG A 59 -16.30 -0.96 -6.24
C ARG A 59 -14.83 -1.27 -6.01
N GLY A 60 -13.99 -1.03 -7.01
CA GLY A 60 -12.54 -1.21 -6.92
C GLY A 60 -11.92 -0.30 -5.86
N ILE A 61 -12.29 0.98 -5.85
CA ILE A 61 -11.86 1.93 -4.82
C ILE A 61 -12.33 1.49 -3.43
N LEU A 62 -13.62 1.17 -3.28
CA LEU A 62 -14.21 0.77 -2.00
C LEU A 62 -13.52 -0.47 -1.42
N HIS A 63 -13.20 -1.46 -2.26
CA HIS A 63 -12.49 -2.67 -1.84
C HIS A 63 -11.09 -2.37 -1.30
N ASN A 64 -10.43 -1.35 -1.83
CA ASN A 64 -9.05 -1.00 -1.48
C ASN A 64 -8.91 -0.03 -0.30
N ARG A 65 -9.98 0.63 0.15
CA ARG A 65 -9.94 1.55 1.30
C ARG A 65 -9.30 0.93 2.55
N ARG A 66 -9.60 -0.34 2.85
CA ARG A 66 -9.01 -1.06 3.98
C ARG A 66 -7.49 -1.24 3.84
N HIS A 67 -7.00 -1.44 2.62
CA HIS A 67 -5.58 -1.64 2.33
C HIS A 67 -4.83 -0.31 2.42
N LEU A 68 -5.40 0.76 1.87
CA LEU A 68 -4.88 2.13 2.04
C LEU A 68 -4.82 2.57 3.51
N ALA A 69 -5.88 2.30 4.28
CA ALA A 69 -5.93 2.65 5.70
C ALA A 69 -4.88 1.91 6.54
N ALA A 70 -4.55 0.68 6.17
CA ALA A 70 -3.61 -0.19 6.87
C ALA A 70 -2.16 -0.06 6.37
N SER A 71 -1.93 0.64 5.25
CA SER A 71 -0.61 0.66 4.63
C SER A 71 0.44 1.31 5.54
N PRO A 72 1.59 0.65 5.74
CA PRO A 72 2.62 1.13 6.66
C PRO A 72 3.37 2.36 6.16
N ILE A 73 3.35 2.63 4.85
CA ILE A 73 4.12 3.75 4.27
C ILE A 73 3.62 5.12 4.72
N PHE A 74 2.38 5.18 5.19
CA PHE A 74 1.78 6.39 5.75
C PHE A 74 1.96 6.54 7.25
N LYS A 75 2.61 5.56 7.92
CA LYS A 75 2.82 5.58 9.36
C LYS A 75 4.00 6.48 9.70
N GLY A 76 3.79 7.41 10.64
CA GLY A 76 4.84 8.33 11.10
C GLY A 76 4.92 9.63 10.30
N ILE A 77 4.15 9.78 9.22
CA ILE A 77 4.01 11.06 8.52
C ILE A 77 3.24 12.05 9.43
N PRO A 78 3.83 13.19 9.82
CA PRO A 78 3.15 14.21 10.62
C PRO A 78 1.89 14.76 9.93
N ASP A 79 0.86 15.07 10.70
CA ASP A 79 -0.40 15.69 10.21
C ASP A 79 -1.12 14.97 9.05
N PHE A 80 -0.82 13.69 8.82
CA PHE A 80 -1.35 12.92 7.70
C PHE A 80 -2.85 12.59 7.78
N LYS A 81 -3.49 12.84 8.93
CA LYS A 81 -4.90 12.46 9.18
C LYS A 81 -5.85 13.01 8.12
N ALA A 82 -5.68 14.27 7.72
CA ALA A 82 -6.55 14.91 6.72
C ALA A 82 -6.38 14.27 5.33
N THR A 83 -5.14 14.05 4.89
CA THR A 83 -4.85 13.35 3.62
C THR A 83 -5.40 11.93 3.63
N ARG A 84 -5.26 11.19 4.74
CA ARG A 84 -5.87 9.86 4.88
C ARG A 84 -7.39 9.90 4.71
N ILE A 85 -8.07 10.84 5.36
CA ILE A 85 -9.52 10.99 5.23
C ILE A 85 -9.91 11.30 3.78
N ALA A 86 -9.17 12.18 3.10
CA ALA A 86 -9.41 12.51 1.69
C ALA A 86 -9.26 11.27 0.80
N MET A 87 -8.15 10.52 0.91
CA MET A 87 -7.95 9.27 0.16
C MET A 87 -9.09 8.27 0.39
N LEU A 88 -9.52 8.09 1.64
CA LEU A 88 -10.58 7.14 1.99
C LEU A 88 -11.99 7.62 1.62
N ARG A 89 -12.15 8.88 1.20
CA ARG A 89 -13.43 9.45 0.74
C ARG A 89 -13.49 9.64 -0.77
N ALA A 90 -12.36 9.56 -1.47
CA ALA A 90 -12.31 9.68 -2.92
C ALA A 90 -13.25 8.68 -3.60
N ASN A 91 -13.91 9.14 -4.67
CA ASN A 91 -14.89 8.35 -5.42
C ASN A 91 -14.47 8.06 -6.87
N THR A 92 -13.40 8.70 -7.35
CA THR A 92 -12.79 8.42 -8.67
C THR A 92 -11.31 8.07 -8.51
N LEU A 93 -10.77 7.36 -9.49
CA LEU A 93 -9.34 7.07 -9.57
C LEU A 93 -8.54 8.35 -9.75
N GLU A 94 -9.05 9.29 -10.55
CA GLU A 94 -8.43 10.59 -10.76
C GLU A 94 -8.25 11.35 -9.43
N GLU A 95 -9.31 11.44 -8.63
CA GLU A 95 -9.25 12.09 -7.31
C GLU A 95 -8.30 11.35 -6.37
N LEU A 96 -8.41 10.02 -6.30
CA LEU A 96 -7.59 9.21 -5.40
C LEU A 96 -6.10 9.30 -5.76
N PHE A 97 -5.76 9.12 -7.05
CA PHE A 97 -4.37 9.16 -7.51
C PHE A 97 -3.80 10.57 -7.45
N GLY A 98 -4.60 11.61 -7.72
CA GLY A 98 -4.18 12.99 -7.50
C GLY A 98 -3.80 13.27 -6.05
N ILE A 99 -4.57 12.74 -5.08
CA ILE A 99 -4.22 12.85 -3.66
C ILE A 99 -2.94 12.07 -3.35
N MET A 100 -2.81 10.85 -3.87
CA MET A 100 -1.64 9.99 -3.63
C MET A 100 -0.35 10.61 -4.17
N ASP A 101 -0.39 11.13 -5.40
CA ASP A 101 0.78 11.70 -6.07
C ASP A 101 1.29 12.98 -5.38
N GLY A 102 0.39 13.75 -4.76
CA GLY A 102 0.75 14.92 -3.97
C GLY A 102 1.33 14.63 -2.57
N ILE A 103 1.40 13.37 -2.12
CA ILE A 103 1.88 13.03 -0.76
C ILE A 103 3.37 13.35 -0.60
N GLN A 104 4.19 12.95 -1.56
CA GLN A 104 5.64 13.09 -1.46
C GLN A 104 6.07 14.56 -1.36
N GLU A 105 5.51 15.43 -2.20
CA GLU A 105 5.79 16.87 -2.16
C GLU A 105 5.26 17.51 -0.86
N LYS A 106 4.05 17.15 -0.44
CA LYS A 106 3.41 17.75 0.73
C LYS A 106 4.09 17.42 2.06
N TYR A 107 4.70 16.23 2.17
CA TYR A 107 5.24 15.73 3.43
C TYR A 107 6.75 15.47 3.40
N GLU A 108 7.43 15.76 2.29
CA GLU A 108 8.88 15.58 2.10
C GLU A 108 9.34 14.14 2.40
N VAL A 109 8.60 13.14 1.89
CA VAL A 109 8.82 11.69 2.13
C VAL A 109 9.37 10.93 0.93
#